data_AF-A0A534HXF7-F1
#
_entry.id   AF-A0A534HXF7-F1
#
_cell.length_a   1.000
_cell.length_b   1.000
_cell.length_c   1.000
_cell.angle_alpha   90.00
_cell.angle_beta   90.00
_cell.angle_gamma   90.00
#
_symmetry.space_group_name_H-M   'P 1'
#
loop_
_entity.id
_entity.type
_entity.pdbx_description
1 polymer ?
#
loop_
_entity_poly.entity_id
_entity_poly.type
_entity_poly.pdbx_seq_one_letter_code
_entity_poly.pdbx_strand_id
1 'polypeptide(L)'
;MAAPEPLTADTFEDEAQGLLEAIARSRKKIEGIAGLLDGTLDRFRERIDRLIRESEVDNWRQVRIFTRDVDSIAADLGKAAKDHRLAVRLVAALDGSLRKARKRDFYGARKAWRKLDRIAEQGAEVRLLQAAYREGYRSVEARIRQLRAQVERLEKIPKAPDSPEDARAFNEGVDAFNAAATASFLDFLSRTRADQAIPLLLDASQGSGIGIPAPPPRSDPEPLLRLLKNASPQGEALRSRSFYGLLELPGYSDAKLAHVFGDARLVRGALEDAWAWLKAIRDDERRSLQIQWSEDVTMLKRRVPSVVGFL
;
A
#
# COMPACT_ATOMS: atom_id res chain seq x y z
N MET A 1 7.50 -24.72 -32.17
CA MET A 1 7.05 -23.32 -32.37
C MET A 1 7.54 -22.52 -31.18
N ALA A 2 8.11 -21.33 -31.40
CA ALA A 2 8.48 -20.43 -30.31
C ALA A 2 7.24 -20.08 -29.49
N ALA A 3 7.41 -19.88 -28.17
CA ALA A 3 6.31 -19.39 -27.34
C ALA A 3 5.86 -18.02 -27.88
N PRO A 4 4.55 -17.76 -28.00
CA PRO A 4 4.06 -16.44 -28.35
C PRO A 4 4.58 -15.43 -27.33
N GLU A 5 5.01 -14.25 -27.79
CA GLU A 5 5.43 -13.18 -26.89
C GLU A 5 4.28 -12.80 -25.93
N PRO A 6 4.58 -12.47 -24.67
CA PRO A 6 3.56 -12.13 -23.69
C PRO A 6 2.86 -10.83 -24.10
N LEU A 7 1.54 -10.92 -24.31
CA LEU A 7 0.69 -9.78 -24.63
C LEU A 7 0.69 -8.77 -23.47
N THR A 8 0.93 -7.51 -23.80
CA THR A 8 0.84 -6.40 -22.85
C THR A 8 -0.49 -5.67 -22.99
N ALA A 9 -0.84 -4.84 -22.01
CA ALA A 9 -2.09 -4.08 -22.05
C ALA A 9 -2.16 -3.15 -23.28
N ASP A 10 -1.02 -2.66 -23.75
CA ASP A 10 -0.93 -1.70 -24.86
C ASP A 10 -1.02 -2.38 -26.23
N THR A 11 -0.65 -3.66 -26.35
CA THR A 11 -0.70 -4.43 -27.60
C THR A 11 -1.89 -5.39 -27.67
N PHE A 12 -2.64 -5.55 -26.57
CA PHE A 12 -3.71 -6.52 -26.47
C PHE A 12 -4.85 -6.26 -27.46
N GLU A 13 -5.23 -5.00 -27.70
CA GLU A 13 -6.34 -4.65 -28.60
C GLU A 13 -6.06 -5.10 -30.04
N ASP A 14 -4.85 -4.85 -30.53
CA ASP A 14 -4.45 -5.16 -31.91
C ASP A 14 -4.19 -6.67 -32.13
N GLU A 15 -3.69 -7.37 -31.11
CA GLU A 15 -3.21 -8.76 -31.26
C GLU A 15 -4.21 -9.82 -30.74
N ALA A 16 -5.17 -9.44 -29.88
CA ALA A 16 -6.12 -10.39 -29.28
C ALA A 16 -6.98 -11.10 -30.32
N GLN A 17 -7.39 -10.40 -31.39
CA GLN A 17 -8.20 -11.00 -32.44
C GLN A 17 -7.43 -12.12 -33.17
N GLY A 18 -6.17 -11.87 -33.54
CA GLY A 18 -5.31 -12.88 -34.17
C GLY A 18 -5.06 -14.09 -33.26
N LEU A 19 -4.90 -13.86 -31.96
CA LEU A 19 -4.74 -14.93 -30.97
C LEU A 19 -6.02 -15.77 -30.80
N LEU A 20 -7.20 -15.14 -30.75
CA LEU A 20 -8.49 -15.84 -30.67
C LEU A 20 -8.73 -16.70 -31.92
N GLU A 21 -8.39 -16.20 -33.10
CA GLU A 21 -8.45 -16.96 -34.35
C GLU A 21 -7.46 -18.14 -34.36
N ALA A 22 -6.25 -17.96 -33.82
CA ALA A 22 -5.28 -19.04 -33.65
C ALA A 22 -5.80 -20.13 -32.68
N ILE A 23 -6.37 -19.73 -31.54
CA ILE A 23 -6.99 -20.64 -30.58
C ILE A 23 -8.13 -21.41 -31.24
N ALA A 24 -9.02 -20.74 -31.99
CA ALA A 24 -10.15 -21.38 -32.66
C ALA A 24 -9.67 -22.41 -33.69
N ARG A 25 -8.67 -22.07 -34.52
CA ARG A 25 -8.09 -22.97 -35.52
C ARG A 25 -7.41 -24.19 -34.89
N SER A 26 -6.63 -24.00 -33.83
CA SER A 26 -5.93 -25.11 -33.16
C SER A 26 -6.91 -25.97 -32.33
N ARG A 27 -7.93 -25.38 -31.71
CA ARG A 27 -8.98 -26.11 -30.98
C ARG A 27 -9.80 -27.02 -31.90
N LYS A 28 -10.16 -26.57 -33.11
CA LYS A 28 -10.93 -27.37 -34.07
C LYS A 28 -10.28 -28.73 -34.40
N LYS A 29 -8.95 -28.82 -34.32
CA LYS A 29 -8.20 -30.08 -34.59
C LYS A 29 -8.36 -31.14 -33.50
N ILE A 30 -8.72 -30.72 -32.28
CA ILE A 30 -8.76 -31.58 -31.08
C ILE A 30 -10.12 -31.53 -30.37
N GLU A 31 -11.09 -30.86 -30.98
CA GLU A 31 -12.43 -30.68 -30.46
C GLU A 31 -13.12 -32.04 -30.26
N GLY A 32 -13.83 -32.19 -29.14
CA GLY A 32 -14.51 -33.44 -28.79
C GLY A 32 -13.61 -34.54 -28.20
N ILE A 33 -12.30 -34.33 -28.10
CA ILE A 33 -11.39 -35.32 -27.48
C ILE A 33 -11.23 -35.00 -25.98
N ALA A 34 -11.88 -35.79 -25.14
CA ALA A 34 -11.78 -35.67 -23.68
C ALA A 34 -10.33 -35.87 -23.19
N GLY A 35 -9.90 -35.00 -22.28
CA GLY A 35 -8.62 -35.10 -21.58
C GLY A 35 -7.44 -34.37 -22.23
N LEU A 36 -7.65 -33.66 -23.35
CA LEU A 36 -6.62 -32.84 -23.99
C LEU A 36 -6.60 -31.41 -23.47
N LEU A 37 -7.73 -30.70 -23.49
CA LEU A 37 -7.78 -29.28 -23.15
C LEU A 37 -7.55 -29.00 -21.66
N ASP A 38 -7.85 -29.96 -20.79
CA ASP A 38 -7.69 -29.89 -19.34
C ASP A 38 -6.32 -30.39 -18.85
N GLY A 39 -5.46 -30.86 -19.77
CA GLY A 39 -4.13 -31.40 -19.48
C GLY A 39 -4.13 -32.79 -18.84
N THR A 40 -5.26 -33.50 -18.81
CA THR A 40 -5.33 -34.84 -18.19
C THR A 40 -4.43 -35.85 -18.90
N LEU A 41 -4.37 -35.84 -20.25
CA LEU A 41 -3.46 -36.69 -21.01
C LEU A 41 -2.00 -36.43 -20.67
N ASP A 42 -1.59 -35.16 -20.57
CA ASP A 42 -0.20 -34.80 -20.32
C ASP A 42 0.27 -35.19 -18.92
N ARG A 43 -0.62 -35.10 -17.91
CA ARG A 43 -0.34 -35.63 -16.56
C ARG A 43 -0.06 -37.13 -16.58
N PHE A 44 -0.84 -37.91 -17.32
CA PHE A 44 -0.57 -39.35 -17.44
C PHE A 44 0.70 -39.66 -18.23
N ARG A 45 0.97 -38.91 -19.31
CA ARG A 45 2.20 -39.03 -20.09
C ARG A 45 3.43 -38.74 -19.21
N GLU A 46 3.40 -37.66 -18.44
CA GLU A 46 4.49 -37.29 -17.54
C GLU A 46 4.72 -38.35 -16.46
N ARG A 47 3.65 -38.86 -15.83
CA ARG A 47 3.75 -39.92 -14.81
C ARG A 47 4.34 -41.22 -15.37
N ILE A 48 3.93 -41.62 -16.58
CA ILE A 48 4.44 -42.82 -17.25
C ILE A 48 5.89 -42.62 -17.69
N ASP A 49 6.23 -41.45 -18.22
CA ASP A 49 7.60 -41.14 -18.64
C ASP A 49 8.55 -41.09 -17.44
N ARG A 50 8.11 -40.46 -16.33
CA ARG A 50 8.82 -40.45 -15.05
C ARG A 50 9.06 -41.87 -14.53
N LEU A 51 8.00 -42.69 -14.48
CA LEU A 51 8.08 -44.10 -14.08
C LEU A 51 9.12 -44.88 -14.92
N ILE A 52 9.20 -44.64 -16.24
CA ILE A 52 10.12 -45.34 -17.15
C ILE A 52 11.56 -44.77 -17.07
N ARG A 53 11.73 -43.49 -16.72
CA ARG A 53 13.05 -42.86 -16.57
C ARG A 53 13.70 -43.23 -15.24
N GLU A 54 12.92 -43.23 -14.17
CA GLU A 54 13.39 -43.47 -12.80
C GLU A 54 13.54 -44.97 -12.48
N SER A 55 13.12 -45.86 -13.39
CA SER A 55 13.25 -47.30 -13.23
C SER A 55 14.62 -47.82 -13.65
N GLU A 56 15.67 -47.48 -12.90
CA GLU A 56 16.88 -48.29 -12.79
C GLU A 56 16.69 -49.25 -11.62
N VAL A 57 16.47 -50.53 -11.92
CA VAL A 57 15.97 -51.51 -10.95
C VAL A 57 16.92 -52.70 -10.86
N ASP A 58 17.81 -52.66 -9.87
CA ASP A 58 18.79 -53.70 -9.57
C ASP A 58 18.41 -54.51 -8.30
N ASN A 59 17.46 -54.04 -7.48
CA ASN A 59 17.05 -54.67 -6.22
C ASN A 59 15.56 -55.06 -6.18
N TRP A 60 15.24 -56.22 -5.59
CA TRP A 60 13.87 -56.70 -5.34
C TRP A 60 12.93 -55.65 -4.70
N ARG A 61 13.45 -54.83 -3.79
CA ARG A 61 12.65 -53.74 -3.17
C ARG A 61 12.19 -52.70 -4.21
N GLN A 62 13.05 -52.35 -5.16
CA GLN A 62 12.73 -51.42 -6.23
C GLN A 62 11.74 -52.03 -7.23
N VAL A 63 11.84 -53.34 -7.52
CA VAL A 63 10.85 -54.07 -8.35
C VAL A 63 9.45 -53.99 -7.75
N ARG A 64 9.33 -54.15 -6.43
CA ARG A 64 8.05 -54.06 -5.72
C ARG A 64 7.47 -52.65 -5.77
N ILE A 65 8.29 -51.62 -5.56
CA ILE A 65 7.88 -50.21 -5.65
C ILE A 65 7.42 -49.88 -7.06
N PHE A 66 8.20 -50.26 -8.08
CA PHE A 66 7.85 -50.07 -9.48
C PHE A 66 6.51 -50.71 -9.84
N THR A 67 6.29 -51.97 -9.44
CA THR A 67 5.02 -52.67 -9.73
C THR A 67 3.83 -51.99 -9.07
N ARG A 68 3.99 -51.54 -7.82
CA ARG A 68 2.96 -50.77 -7.11
C ARG A 68 2.64 -49.45 -7.84
N ASP A 69 3.66 -48.75 -8.31
CA ASP A 69 3.49 -47.45 -8.96
C ASP A 69 2.83 -47.62 -10.36
N VAL A 70 3.15 -48.70 -11.09
CA VAL A 70 2.42 -49.11 -12.30
C VAL A 70 0.94 -49.35 -12.01
N ASP A 71 0.64 -50.16 -10.99
CA ASP A 71 -0.75 -50.51 -10.63
C ASP A 71 -1.52 -49.27 -10.13
N SER A 72 -0.86 -48.35 -9.44
CA SER A 72 -1.42 -47.06 -9.02
C SER A 72 -1.80 -46.18 -10.22
N ILE A 73 -0.90 -46.02 -11.20
CA ILE A 73 -1.19 -45.25 -12.41
C ILE A 73 -2.32 -45.92 -13.23
N ALA A 74 -2.34 -47.26 -13.29
CA ALA A 74 -3.39 -48.01 -13.97
C ALA A 74 -4.76 -47.84 -13.30
N ALA A 75 -4.83 -47.81 -11.96
CA ALA A 75 -6.05 -47.55 -11.22
C ALA A 75 -6.59 -46.14 -11.49
N ASP A 76 -5.72 -45.13 -11.47
CA ASP A 76 -6.07 -43.75 -11.80
C ASP A 76 -6.56 -43.60 -13.25
N LEU A 77 -5.91 -44.30 -14.19
CA LEU A 77 -6.31 -44.33 -15.59
C LEU A 77 -7.69 -44.99 -15.75
N GLY A 78 -7.94 -46.09 -15.04
CA GLY A 78 -9.24 -46.77 -15.01
C GLY A 78 -10.34 -45.88 -14.45
N LYS A 79 -10.05 -45.09 -13.42
CA LYS A 79 -10.98 -44.08 -12.88
C LYS A 79 -11.26 -42.98 -13.91
N ALA A 80 -10.22 -42.41 -14.52
CA ALA A 80 -10.38 -41.37 -15.54
C ALA A 80 -11.16 -41.86 -16.77
N ALA A 81 -11.05 -43.15 -17.12
CA ALA A 81 -11.84 -43.76 -18.17
C ALA A 81 -13.33 -43.89 -17.79
N LYS A 82 -13.63 -44.36 -16.57
CA LYS A 82 -15.01 -44.48 -16.04
C LYS A 82 -15.70 -43.11 -15.94
N ASP A 83 -14.95 -42.09 -15.53
CA ASP A 83 -15.45 -40.72 -15.40
C ASP A 83 -15.54 -39.99 -16.76
N HIS A 84 -15.27 -40.68 -17.88
CA HIS A 84 -15.21 -40.11 -19.22
C HIS A 84 -14.29 -38.88 -19.36
N ARG A 85 -13.28 -38.76 -18.48
CA ARG A 85 -12.29 -37.66 -18.47
C ARG A 85 -11.22 -37.82 -19.55
N LEU A 86 -11.05 -39.03 -20.08
CA LEU A 86 -10.14 -39.33 -21.18
C LEU A 86 -10.87 -40.08 -22.29
N ALA A 87 -10.59 -39.72 -23.53
CA ALA A 87 -11.13 -40.45 -24.68
C ALA A 87 -10.64 -41.91 -24.68
N VAL A 88 -11.52 -42.84 -25.03
CA VAL A 88 -11.28 -44.30 -25.00
C VAL A 88 -10.00 -44.69 -25.77
N ARG A 89 -9.75 -44.05 -26.92
CA ARG A 89 -8.54 -44.26 -27.73
C ARG A 89 -7.25 -43.88 -26.98
N LEU A 90 -7.28 -42.81 -26.17
CA LEU A 90 -6.13 -42.38 -25.37
C LEU A 90 -5.88 -43.34 -24.21
N VAL A 91 -6.95 -43.78 -23.55
CA VAL A 91 -6.90 -44.78 -22.47
C VAL A 91 -6.26 -46.08 -22.98
N ALA A 92 -6.67 -46.58 -24.14
CA ALA A 92 -6.10 -47.80 -24.72
C ALA A 92 -4.59 -47.71 -25.00
N ALA A 93 -4.11 -46.56 -25.45
CA ALA A 93 -2.69 -46.34 -25.71
C ALA A 93 -1.86 -46.23 -24.42
N LEU A 94 -2.40 -45.55 -23.38
CA LEU A 94 -1.77 -45.43 -22.07
C LEU A 94 -1.75 -46.78 -21.33
N ASP A 95 -2.85 -47.52 -21.35
CA ASP A 95 -2.94 -48.87 -20.79
C ASP A 95 -1.97 -49.84 -21.49
N GLY A 96 -1.89 -49.77 -22.82
CA GLY A 96 -0.89 -50.52 -23.60
C GLY A 96 0.56 -50.17 -23.21
N SER A 97 0.84 -48.92 -22.85
CA SER A 97 2.14 -48.51 -22.31
C SER A 97 2.41 -49.10 -20.92
N LEU A 98 1.44 -49.01 -20.01
CA LEU A 98 1.53 -49.55 -18.65
C LEU A 98 1.72 -51.06 -18.62
N ARG A 99 1.00 -51.81 -19.47
CA ARG A 99 1.16 -53.27 -19.59
C ARG A 99 2.57 -53.67 -20.03
N LYS A 100 3.18 -52.89 -20.91
CA LYS A 100 4.57 -53.13 -21.36
C LYS A 100 5.58 -52.71 -20.31
N ALA A 101 5.36 -51.58 -19.64
CA ALA A 101 6.15 -51.15 -18.50
C ALA A 101 6.14 -52.21 -17.38
N ARG A 102 4.98 -52.80 -17.07
CA ARG A 102 4.84 -53.91 -16.11
C ARG A 102 5.69 -55.12 -16.46
N LYS A 103 5.84 -55.42 -17.75
CA LYS A 103 6.71 -56.49 -18.29
C LYS A 103 8.18 -56.06 -18.43
N ARG A 104 8.54 -54.85 -17.97
CA ARG A 104 9.86 -54.22 -18.11
C ARG A 104 10.29 -54.00 -19.56
N ASP A 105 9.35 -54.02 -20.51
CA ASP A 105 9.58 -53.60 -21.89
C ASP A 105 9.47 -52.07 -21.99
N PHE A 106 10.49 -51.38 -21.48
CA PHE A 106 10.52 -49.91 -21.46
C PHE A 106 10.56 -49.30 -22.85
N TYR A 107 11.24 -49.97 -23.79
CA TYR A 107 11.28 -49.55 -25.19
C TYR A 107 9.88 -49.62 -25.82
N GLY A 108 9.18 -50.75 -25.66
CA GLY A 108 7.84 -50.94 -26.18
C GLY A 108 6.80 -50.09 -25.48
N ALA A 109 6.98 -49.79 -24.19
CA ALA A 109 6.16 -48.83 -23.44
C ALA A 109 6.33 -47.42 -24.02
N ARG A 110 7.57 -46.94 -24.20
CA ARG A 110 7.86 -45.65 -24.88
C ARG A 110 7.25 -45.59 -26.27
N LYS A 111 7.40 -46.65 -27.07
CA LYS A 111 6.81 -46.73 -28.41
C LYS A 111 5.27 -46.71 -28.39
N ALA A 112 4.64 -47.25 -27.35
CA ALA A 112 3.18 -47.29 -27.24
C ALA A 112 2.60 -45.89 -26.95
N TRP A 113 3.16 -45.16 -25.99
CA TRP A 113 2.64 -43.84 -25.66
C TRP A 113 3.13 -42.73 -26.60
N ARG A 114 4.28 -42.85 -27.27
CA ARG A 114 4.73 -41.92 -28.34
C ARG A 114 3.74 -41.75 -29.48
N LYS A 115 2.85 -42.73 -29.69
CA LYS A 115 1.72 -42.62 -30.64
C LYS A 115 0.77 -41.46 -30.30
N LEU A 116 0.84 -40.94 -29.07
CA LEU A 116 0.04 -39.84 -28.57
C LEU A 116 0.74 -38.48 -28.68
N ASP A 117 2.03 -38.44 -29.05
CA ASP A 117 2.85 -37.22 -29.00
C ASP A 117 2.22 -36.09 -29.81
N ARG A 118 1.87 -36.37 -31.07
CA ARG A 118 1.24 -35.38 -31.96
C ARG A 118 -0.06 -34.82 -31.39
N ILE A 119 -0.90 -35.67 -30.79
CA ILE A 119 -2.21 -35.25 -30.25
C ILE A 119 -2.02 -34.42 -28.98
N ALA A 120 -1.03 -34.80 -28.16
CA ALA A 120 -0.73 -34.12 -26.93
C ALA A 120 -0.02 -32.77 -27.17
N GLU A 121 0.85 -32.69 -28.17
CA GLU A 121 1.44 -31.42 -28.66
C GLU A 121 0.34 -30.44 -29.10
N GLN A 122 -0.67 -30.91 -29.85
CA GLN A 122 -1.81 -30.08 -30.24
C GLN A 122 -2.62 -29.59 -29.03
N GLY A 123 -2.82 -30.45 -28.02
CA GLY A 123 -3.44 -30.05 -26.75
C GLY A 123 -2.63 -29.01 -26.00
N ALA A 124 -1.31 -29.19 -25.92
CA ALA A 124 -0.40 -28.26 -25.28
C ALA A 124 -0.37 -26.90 -25.99
N GLU A 125 -0.35 -26.88 -27.32
CA GLU A 125 -0.40 -25.67 -28.14
C GLU A 125 -1.64 -24.82 -27.82
N VAL A 126 -2.83 -25.43 -27.78
CA VAL A 126 -4.06 -24.72 -27.44
C VAL A 126 -4.03 -24.14 -26.03
N ARG A 127 -3.51 -24.89 -25.05
CA ARG A 127 -3.39 -24.41 -23.67
C ARG A 127 -2.38 -23.26 -23.53
N LEU A 128 -1.27 -23.31 -24.27
CA LEU A 128 -0.30 -22.22 -24.32
C LEU A 128 -0.93 -20.94 -24.89
N LEU A 129 -1.64 -21.04 -26.02
CA LEU A 129 -2.35 -19.90 -26.60
C LEU A 129 -3.43 -19.33 -25.65
N GLN A 130 -4.19 -20.20 -24.98
CA GLN A 130 -5.16 -19.77 -23.97
C GLN A 130 -4.50 -19.10 -22.75
N ALA A 131 -3.33 -19.58 -22.32
CA ALA A 131 -2.59 -18.96 -21.24
C ALA A 131 -2.12 -17.55 -21.63
N ALA A 132 -1.54 -17.39 -22.82
CA ALA A 132 -1.14 -16.09 -23.36
C ALA A 132 -2.31 -15.11 -23.43
N TYR A 133 -3.48 -15.55 -23.91
CA TYR A 133 -4.68 -14.72 -23.93
C TYR A 133 -5.10 -14.26 -22.53
N ARG A 134 -5.14 -15.19 -21.55
CA ARG A 134 -5.55 -14.88 -20.18
C ARG A 134 -4.56 -13.94 -19.48
N GLU A 135 -3.28 -14.08 -19.76
CA GLU A 135 -2.24 -13.21 -19.22
C GLU A 135 -2.36 -11.79 -19.77
N GLY A 136 -2.52 -11.65 -21.09
CA GLY A 136 -2.81 -10.36 -21.73
C GLY A 136 -4.09 -9.72 -21.20
N TYR A 137 -5.16 -10.50 -21.04
CA TYR A 137 -6.41 -9.97 -20.49
C TYR A 137 -6.25 -9.49 -19.03
N ARG A 138 -5.50 -10.21 -18.20
CA ARG A 138 -5.19 -9.78 -16.83
C ARG A 138 -4.36 -8.49 -16.79
N SER A 139 -3.47 -8.29 -17.76
CA SER A 139 -2.67 -7.06 -17.85
C SER A 139 -3.56 -5.85 -18.19
N VAL A 140 -4.53 -6.03 -19.09
CA VAL A 140 -5.58 -5.03 -19.38
C VAL A 140 -6.42 -4.72 -18.13
N GLU A 141 -6.89 -5.73 -17.39
CA GLU A 141 -7.65 -5.50 -16.15
C GLU A 141 -6.83 -4.77 -15.08
N ALA A 142 -5.53 -5.05 -14.98
CA ALA A 142 -4.64 -4.31 -14.10
C ALA A 142 -4.51 -2.84 -14.53
N ARG A 143 -4.39 -2.59 -15.84
CA ARG A 143 -4.33 -1.24 -16.41
C ARG A 143 -5.62 -0.46 -16.16
N ILE A 144 -6.79 -1.07 -16.35
CA ILE A 144 -8.09 -0.45 -16.04
C ILE A 144 -8.16 -0.05 -14.57
N ARG A 145 -7.74 -0.92 -13.65
CA ARG A 145 -7.70 -0.61 -12.20
C ARG A 145 -6.76 0.56 -11.90
N GLN A 146 -5.57 0.56 -12.53
CA GLN A 146 -4.61 1.65 -12.39
C GLN A 146 -5.19 2.98 -12.88
N LEU A 147 -5.81 3.00 -14.07
CA LEU A 147 -6.42 4.20 -14.65
C LEU A 147 -7.57 4.72 -13.79
N ARG A 148 -8.45 3.84 -13.29
CA ARG A 148 -9.52 4.25 -12.34
C ARG A 148 -8.94 4.91 -11.08
N ALA A 149 -7.89 4.34 -10.51
CA ALA A 149 -7.22 4.92 -9.34
C ALA A 149 -6.48 6.23 -9.66
N GLN A 150 -6.11 6.49 -10.91
CA GLN A 150 -5.56 7.77 -11.35
C GLN A 150 -6.67 8.81 -11.52
N VAL A 151 -7.80 8.44 -12.13
CA VAL A 151 -8.97 9.31 -12.25
C VAL A 151 -9.46 9.77 -10.87
N GLU A 152 -9.65 8.84 -9.94
CA GLU A 152 -10.08 9.17 -8.57
C GLU A 152 -9.09 10.11 -7.85
N ARG A 153 -7.79 9.97 -8.13
CA ARG A 153 -6.76 10.88 -7.61
C ARG A 153 -6.87 12.27 -8.22
N LEU A 154 -7.04 12.35 -9.53
CA LEU A 154 -7.16 13.61 -10.26
C LEU A 154 -8.45 14.36 -9.89
N GLU A 155 -9.56 13.65 -9.66
CA GLU A 155 -10.83 14.25 -9.19
C GLU A 155 -10.71 14.90 -7.79
N LYS A 156 -9.77 14.44 -6.96
CA LYS A 156 -9.51 15.02 -5.63
C LYS A 156 -8.62 16.27 -5.68
N ILE A 157 -7.94 16.51 -6.80
CA ILE A 157 -7.16 17.73 -7.00
C ILE A 157 -8.14 18.85 -7.39
N PRO A 158 -8.14 20.00 -6.68
CA PRO A 158 -8.94 21.15 -7.09
C PRO A 158 -8.66 21.47 -8.56
N LYS A 159 -9.70 21.72 -9.35
CA LYS A 159 -9.52 22.15 -10.74
C LYS A 159 -8.61 23.36 -10.77
N ALA A 160 -7.66 23.37 -11.71
CA ALA A 160 -6.85 24.56 -11.94
C ALA A 160 -7.78 25.75 -12.18
N PRO A 161 -7.47 26.94 -11.62
CA PRO A 161 -8.28 28.12 -11.84
C PRO A 161 -8.47 28.36 -13.35
N ASP A 162 -9.71 28.58 -13.77
CA ASP A 162 -10.11 28.63 -15.18
C ASP A 162 -9.51 29.86 -15.91
N SER A 163 -9.00 30.85 -15.16
CA SER A 163 -8.30 32.03 -15.68
C SER A 163 -7.16 32.53 -14.76
N PRO A 164 -6.20 33.32 -15.29
CA PRO A 164 -5.19 34.00 -14.47
C PRO A 164 -5.77 34.97 -13.43
N GLU A 165 -6.96 35.51 -13.67
CA GLU A 165 -7.66 36.40 -12.73
C GLU A 165 -8.21 35.61 -11.53
N ASP A 166 -8.78 34.43 -11.77
CA ASP A 166 -9.24 33.54 -10.69
C ASP A 166 -8.08 33.07 -9.80
N ALA A 167 -6.93 32.78 -10.41
CA ALA A 167 -5.72 32.44 -9.68
C ALA A 167 -5.24 33.60 -8.77
N ARG A 168 -5.31 34.84 -9.27
CA ARG A 168 -4.96 36.04 -8.48
C ARG A 168 -5.94 36.26 -7.34
N ALA A 169 -7.25 36.21 -7.60
CA ALA A 169 -8.28 36.38 -6.58
C ALA A 169 -8.17 35.32 -5.48
N PHE A 170 -7.87 34.08 -5.85
CA PHE A 170 -7.61 33.01 -4.87
C PHE A 170 -6.35 33.28 -4.04
N ASN A 171 -5.25 33.72 -4.66
CA ASN A 171 -4.02 34.07 -3.96
C ASN A 171 -4.24 35.23 -2.97
N GLU A 172 -4.93 36.28 -3.40
CA GLU A 172 -5.30 37.41 -2.55
C GLU A 172 -6.15 36.96 -1.34
N GLY A 173 -7.05 35.99 -1.54
CA GLY A 173 -7.82 35.39 -0.45
C GLY A 173 -6.96 34.67 0.59
N VAL A 174 -5.96 33.89 0.15
CA VAL A 174 -5.02 33.19 1.06
C VAL A 174 -4.13 34.18 1.79
N ASP A 175 -3.62 35.19 1.09
CA ASP A 175 -2.80 36.25 1.70
C ASP A 175 -3.60 37.04 2.74
N ALA A 176 -4.86 37.38 2.44
CA ALA A 176 -5.76 38.03 3.38
C ALA A 176 -6.04 37.15 4.61
N PHE A 177 -6.27 35.85 4.41
CA PHE A 177 -6.45 34.90 5.51
C PHE A 177 -5.20 34.85 6.40
N ASN A 178 -4.01 34.67 5.81
CA ASN A 178 -2.76 34.61 6.55
C ASN A 178 -2.49 35.90 7.34
N ALA A 179 -2.76 37.07 6.73
CA ALA A 179 -2.63 38.36 7.41
C ALA A 179 -3.58 38.48 8.61
N ALA A 180 -4.85 38.08 8.45
CA ALA A 180 -5.84 38.10 9.52
C ALA A 180 -5.49 37.11 10.65
N ALA A 181 -5.04 35.91 10.30
CA ALA A 181 -4.61 34.89 11.25
C ALA A 181 -3.39 35.36 12.07
N THR A 182 -2.37 35.90 11.41
CA THR A 182 -1.20 36.46 12.10
C THR A 182 -1.59 37.62 13.01
N ALA A 183 -2.44 38.56 12.54
CA ALA A 183 -2.88 39.68 13.36
C ALA A 183 -3.62 39.22 14.63
N SER A 184 -4.55 38.27 14.47
CA SER A 184 -5.32 37.72 15.58
C SER A 184 -4.44 36.95 16.57
N PHE A 185 -3.45 36.20 16.08
CA PHE A 185 -2.51 35.49 16.95
C PHE A 185 -1.62 36.43 17.76
N LEU A 186 -1.10 37.49 17.12
CA LEU A 186 -0.31 38.50 17.82
C LEU A 186 -1.15 39.25 18.87
N ASP A 187 -2.42 39.53 18.57
CA ASP A 187 -3.35 40.11 19.54
C ASP A 187 -3.56 39.16 20.73
N PHE A 188 -3.82 37.87 20.45
CA PHE A 188 -3.93 36.81 21.46
C PHE A 188 -2.70 36.74 22.37
N LEU A 189 -1.49 36.72 21.82
CA LEU A 189 -0.24 36.68 22.61
C LEU A 189 -0.05 37.96 23.45
N SER A 190 -0.55 39.09 22.98
CA SER A 190 -0.39 40.39 23.67
C SER A 190 -1.41 40.65 24.77
N ARG A 191 -2.64 40.13 24.64
CA ARG A 191 -3.77 40.48 25.53
C ARG A 191 -4.27 39.35 26.40
N THR A 192 -4.17 38.10 25.93
CA THR A 192 -4.72 36.96 26.66
C THR A 192 -3.92 36.69 27.91
N ARG A 193 -4.61 36.45 29.03
CA ARG A 193 -3.97 36.10 30.32
C ARG A 193 -3.15 34.82 30.18
N ALA A 194 -2.00 34.77 30.85
CA ALA A 194 -1.03 33.69 30.78
C ALA A 194 -1.63 32.35 31.21
N ASP A 195 -2.51 32.36 32.21
CA ASP A 195 -3.20 31.17 32.69
C ASP A 195 -4.17 30.54 31.67
N GLN A 196 -4.58 31.30 30.66
CA GLN A 196 -5.38 30.82 29.53
C GLN A 196 -4.52 30.57 28.29
N ALA A 197 -3.60 31.50 28.00
CA ALA A 197 -2.78 31.45 26.80
C ALA A 197 -1.79 30.27 26.79
N ILE A 198 -1.08 30.04 27.90
CA ILE A 198 -0.02 29.01 27.96
C ILE A 198 -0.59 27.59 27.79
N PRO A 199 -1.69 27.19 28.43
CA PRO A 199 -2.33 25.90 28.14
C PRO A 199 -2.76 25.75 26.68
N LEU A 200 -3.42 26.77 26.11
CA LEU A 200 -3.89 26.72 24.71
C LEU A 200 -2.73 26.60 23.71
N LEU A 201 -1.62 27.30 23.96
CA LEU A 201 -0.41 27.18 23.16
C LEU A 201 0.20 25.78 23.26
N LEU A 202 0.22 25.19 24.46
CA LEU A 202 0.73 23.83 24.64
C LEU A 202 -0.14 22.81 23.92
N ASP A 203 -1.46 22.87 24.08
CA ASP A 203 -2.40 21.97 23.41
C ASP A 203 -2.29 22.10 21.89
N ALA A 204 -2.22 23.32 21.37
CA ALA A 204 -2.05 23.57 19.95
C ALA A 204 -0.70 23.05 19.41
N SER A 205 0.33 22.96 20.25
CA SER A 205 1.63 22.40 19.87
C SER A 205 1.65 20.86 19.77
N GLN A 206 0.69 20.16 20.39
CA GLN A 206 0.68 18.69 20.50
C GLN A 206 -0.10 17.98 19.38
N GLY A 207 0.19 18.31 18.12
CA GLY A 207 -0.24 17.48 16.98
C GLY A 207 -1.49 17.94 16.23
N SER A 208 -2.02 19.12 16.55
CA SER A 208 -3.07 19.79 15.77
C SER A 208 -2.62 20.16 14.34
N GLY A 209 -1.31 20.25 14.11
CA GLY A 209 -0.74 20.67 12.83
C GLY A 209 -0.91 22.18 12.55
N ILE A 210 -1.35 22.95 13.54
CA ILE A 210 -1.64 24.39 13.43
C ILE A 210 -0.36 25.23 13.18
N GLY A 211 0.81 24.72 13.59
CA GLY A 211 2.11 25.35 13.37
C GLY A 211 2.69 26.08 14.58
N ILE A 212 2.08 25.93 15.76
CA ILE A 212 2.69 26.38 17.03
C ILE A 212 3.79 25.39 17.42
N PRO A 213 5.01 25.85 17.74
CA PRO A 213 6.13 24.96 18.01
C PRO A 213 5.91 24.16 19.29
N ALA A 214 6.23 22.87 19.24
CA ALA A 214 6.26 22.00 20.40
C ALA A 214 7.43 22.38 21.33
N PRO A 215 7.32 22.09 22.65
CA PRO A 215 8.43 22.24 23.58
C PRO A 215 9.69 21.52 23.06
N PRO A 216 10.82 22.24 22.89
CA PRO A 216 12.06 21.62 22.47
C PRO A 216 12.54 20.55 23.47
N PRO A 217 13.38 19.59 23.05
CA PRO A 217 13.99 18.65 23.98
C PRO A 217 14.66 19.38 25.13
N ARG A 218 14.42 18.93 26.37
CA ARG A 218 14.91 19.54 27.64
C ARG A 218 14.22 20.83 28.08
N SER A 219 13.17 21.28 27.40
CA SER A 219 12.25 22.28 27.96
C SER A 219 11.06 21.59 28.60
N ASP A 220 10.69 22.01 29.81
CA ASP A 220 9.52 21.51 30.52
C ASP A 220 8.55 22.67 30.84
N PRO A 221 7.38 22.75 30.17
CA PRO A 221 6.38 23.77 30.45
C PRO A 221 5.54 23.47 31.70
N GLU A 222 5.61 22.26 32.25
CA GLU A 222 4.73 21.81 33.33
C GLU A 222 4.90 22.60 34.65
N PRO A 223 6.12 22.95 35.11
CA PRO A 223 6.30 23.82 36.27
C PRO A 223 5.61 25.18 36.12
N LEU A 224 5.68 25.78 34.92
CA LEU A 224 5.01 27.05 34.61
C LEU A 224 3.49 26.89 34.62
N LEU A 225 2.96 25.79 34.06
CA LEU A 225 1.52 25.50 34.10
C LEU A 225 0.99 25.33 35.52
N ARG A 226 1.73 24.62 36.39
CA ARG A 226 1.34 24.45 37.81
C ARG A 226 1.32 25.78 38.55
N LEU A 227 2.32 26.62 38.28
CA LEU A 227 2.42 27.95 38.84
C LEU A 227 1.22 28.83 38.41
N LEU A 228 0.85 28.80 37.12
CA LEU A 228 -0.29 29.54 36.59
C LEU A 228 -1.65 28.98 37.05
N LYS A 229 -1.73 27.71 37.42
CA LYS A 229 -2.94 27.09 37.99
C LYS A 229 -3.13 27.41 39.48
N ASN A 230 -2.10 27.93 40.16
CA ASN A 230 -2.18 28.23 41.59
C ASN A 230 -3.07 29.47 41.84
N ALA A 231 -4.15 29.29 42.59
CA ALA A 231 -5.14 30.33 42.89
C ALA A 231 -4.75 31.25 44.05
N SER A 232 -3.47 31.32 44.43
CA SER A 232 -3.03 32.22 45.49
C SER A 232 -3.15 33.70 45.06
N PRO A 233 -3.41 34.65 45.99
CA PRO A 233 -3.48 36.07 45.67
C PRO A 233 -2.21 36.61 45.01
N GLN A 234 -1.04 36.06 45.36
CA GLN A 234 0.26 36.39 44.78
C GLN A 234 0.43 35.79 43.38
N GLY A 235 -0.20 34.64 43.10
CA GLY A 235 -0.25 34.02 41.78
C GLY A 235 -1.13 34.79 40.78
N GLU A 236 -2.15 35.52 41.23
CA GLU A 236 -3.05 36.25 40.33
C GLU A 236 -2.31 37.31 39.50
N ALA A 237 -1.33 38.01 40.09
CA ALA A 237 -0.53 39.00 39.38
C ALA A 237 0.34 38.40 38.26
N LEU A 238 0.78 37.15 38.42
CA LEU A 238 1.51 36.42 37.39
C LEU A 238 0.55 35.90 36.31
N ARG A 239 -0.58 35.33 36.73
CA ARG A 239 -1.63 34.79 35.84
C ARG A 239 -2.22 35.86 34.92
N SER A 240 -2.40 37.08 35.43
CA SER A 240 -2.99 38.19 34.67
C SER A 240 -2.07 38.77 33.61
N ARG A 241 -0.78 38.40 33.57
CA ARG A 241 0.15 38.84 32.52
C ARG A 241 -0.22 38.20 31.19
N SER A 242 0.13 38.85 30.09
CA SER A 242 0.08 38.21 28.78
C SER A 242 1.33 37.37 28.51
N PHE A 243 1.34 36.63 27.40
CA PHE A 243 2.52 35.86 26.98
C PHE A 243 3.77 36.76 26.87
N TYR A 244 3.67 37.93 26.23
CA TYR A 244 4.79 38.88 26.19
C TYR A 244 5.16 39.42 27.57
N GLY A 245 4.17 39.63 28.44
CA GLY A 245 4.41 40.02 29.83
C GLY A 245 5.21 38.98 30.62
N LEU A 246 5.10 37.69 30.31
CA LEU A 246 5.94 36.64 30.90
C LEU A 246 7.38 36.71 30.38
N LEU A 247 7.57 37.03 29.09
CA LEU A 247 8.90 37.15 28.48
C LEU A 247 9.75 38.30 29.06
N GLU A 248 9.13 39.29 29.70
CA GLU A 248 9.83 40.39 30.37
C GLU A 248 10.41 39.99 31.74
N LEU A 249 9.86 38.94 32.37
CA LEU A 249 10.15 38.58 33.75
C LEU A 249 11.61 38.19 34.03
N PRO A 250 12.34 37.51 33.11
CA PRO A 250 13.76 37.22 33.33
C PRO A 250 14.64 38.47 33.48
N GLY A 251 14.20 39.63 32.98
CA GLY A 251 14.90 40.90 33.17
C GLY A 251 14.68 41.56 34.54
N TYR A 252 13.80 41.01 35.38
CA TYR A 252 13.55 41.55 36.71
C TYR A 252 14.57 41.00 37.71
N SER A 253 14.96 41.82 38.68
CA SER A 253 15.77 41.36 39.82
C SER A 253 14.94 40.47 40.75
N ASP A 254 15.61 39.60 41.52
CA ASP A 254 14.91 38.71 42.46
C ASP A 254 14.10 39.48 43.51
N ALA A 255 14.60 40.63 43.95
CA ALA A 255 13.86 41.53 44.85
C ALA A 255 12.57 42.05 44.21
N LYS A 256 12.59 42.38 42.91
CA LYS A 256 11.42 42.84 42.17
C LYS A 256 10.43 41.70 41.92
N LEU A 257 10.92 40.51 41.56
CA LEU A 257 10.08 39.33 41.41
C LEU A 257 9.41 38.95 42.74
N ALA A 258 10.16 38.99 43.85
CA ALA A 258 9.62 38.65 45.15
C ALA A 258 8.57 39.66 45.63
N HIS A 259 8.83 40.95 45.42
CA HIS A 259 7.88 42.02 45.75
C HIS A 259 6.56 41.89 44.98
N VAL A 260 6.61 41.52 43.70
CA VAL A 260 5.42 41.52 42.83
C VAL A 260 4.69 40.16 42.84
N PHE A 261 5.42 39.05 42.96
CA PHE A 261 4.88 37.70 42.75
C PHE A 261 5.11 36.74 43.93
N GLY A 262 5.78 37.19 45.00
CA GLY A 262 6.04 36.38 46.19
C GLY A 262 7.36 35.62 46.12
N ASP A 263 7.34 34.34 45.73
CA ASP A 263 8.56 33.52 45.71
C ASP A 263 9.30 33.65 44.37
N ALA A 264 10.32 34.52 44.35
CA ALA A 264 11.15 34.76 43.17
C ALA A 264 11.86 33.50 42.66
N ARG A 265 12.26 32.58 43.55
CA ARG A 265 12.99 31.36 43.14
C ARG A 265 12.07 30.42 42.39
N LEU A 266 10.83 30.30 42.87
CA LEU A 266 9.82 29.45 42.24
C LEU A 266 9.44 29.97 40.86
N VAL A 267 9.21 31.29 40.73
CA VAL A 267 8.90 31.93 39.44
C VAL A 267 10.07 31.79 38.46
N ARG A 268 11.30 32.03 38.92
CA ARG A 268 12.50 31.93 38.07
C ARG A 268 12.74 30.50 37.58
N GLY A 269 12.67 29.51 38.47
CA GLY A 269 12.84 28.11 38.09
C GLY A 269 11.81 27.65 37.05
N ALA A 270 10.53 27.96 37.28
CA ALA A 270 9.48 27.61 36.33
C ALA A 270 9.63 28.30 34.96
N LEU A 271 10.08 29.55 34.94
CA LEU A 271 10.36 30.26 33.69
C LEU A 271 11.60 29.71 32.99
N GLU A 272 12.67 29.38 33.71
CA GLU A 272 13.89 28.79 33.16
C GLU A 272 13.63 27.45 32.47
N ASP A 273 12.81 26.58 33.08
CA ASP A 273 12.44 25.27 32.52
C ASP A 273 11.62 25.40 31.22
N ALA A 274 10.71 26.38 31.16
CA ALA A 274 9.85 26.63 29.99
C ALA A 274 10.49 27.58 28.95
N TRP A 275 11.63 28.19 29.26
CA TRP A 275 12.12 29.37 28.54
C TRP A 275 12.41 29.12 27.06
N ALA A 276 13.03 27.99 26.76
CA ALA A 276 13.38 27.63 25.38
C ALA A 276 12.13 27.48 24.51
N TRP A 277 11.04 26.94 25.06
CA TRP A 277 9.76 26.82 24.36
C TRP A 277 9.09 28.17 24.15
N LEU A 278 9.03 29.02 25.19
CA LEU A 278 8.45 30.36 25.07
C LEU A 278 9.20 31.21 24.02
N LYS A 279 10.53 31.08 23.95
CA LYS A 279 11.33 31.72 22.90
C LYS A 279 11.02 31.17 21.50
N ALA A 280 10.89 29.85 21.35
CA ALA A 280 10.53 29.27 20.06
C ALA A 280 9.19 29.80 19.55
N ILE A 281 8.17 29.92 20.42
CA ILE A 281 6.89 30.54 20.07
C ILE A 281 7.07 31.99 19.62
N ARG A 282 7.87 32.78 20.36
CA ARG A 282 8.16 34.18 20.02
C ARG A 282 8.88 34.32 18.68
N ASP A 283 9.83 33.44 18.39
CA ASP A 283 10.61 33.48 17.15
C ASP A 283 9.76 33.08 15.93
N ASP A 284 8.83 32.14 16.10
CA ASP A 284 7.93 31.67 15.04
C ASP A 284 6.54 32.33 15.03
N GLU A 285 6.29 33.36 15.85
CA GLU A 285 4.95 33.94 16.04
C GLU A 285 4.31 34.45 14.74
N ARG A 286 5.13 34.91 13.78
CA ARG A 286 4.66 35.42 12.49
C ARG A 286 4.43 34.33 11.45
N ARG A 287 5.01 33.15 11.66
CA ARG A 287 4.87 31.97 10.78
C ARG A 287 3.85 30.99 11.33
N SER A 288 3.60 31.05 12.63
CA SER A 288 2.54 30.33 13.30
C SER A 288 1.20 30.65 12.63
N LEU A 289 0.38 29.63 12.44
CA LEU A 289 -0.92 29.69 11.77
C LEU A 289 -0.91 29.98 10.26
N GLN A 290 0.23 30.32 9.65
CA GLN A 290 0.30 30.60 8.22
C GLN A 290 0.18 29.33 7.39
N ILE A 291 -0.63 29.40 6.34
CA ILE A 291 -0.80 28.35 5.34
C ILE A 291 0.14 28.61 4.17
N GLN A 292 0.94 27.61 3.81
CA GLN A 292 1.80 27.65 2.62
C GLN A 292 1.20 26.89 1.45
N TRP A 293 1.43 27.41 0.24
CA TRP A 293 1.04 26.80 -1.03
C TRP A 293 1.65 25.43 -1.28
N SER A 294 2.83 25.17 -0.71
CA SER A 294 3.54 23.90 -0.82
C SER A 294 2.97 22.80 0.09
N GLU A 295 2.00 23.12 0.94
CA GLU A 295 1.38 22.13 1.82
C GLU A 295 0.42 21.21 1.06
N ASP A 296 0.44 19.92 1.41
CA ASP A 296 -0.44 18.92 0.83
C ASP A 296 -1.93 19.22 1.12
N VAL A 297 -2.81 18.98 0.14
CA VAL A 297 -4.25 19.24 0.25
C VAL A 297 -4.90 18.53 1.44
N THR A 298 -4.44 17.33 1.77
CA THR A 298 -4.92 16.57 2.94
C THR A 298 -4.53 17.26 4.24
N MET A 299 -3.33 17.82 4.29
CA MET A 299 -2.83 18.61 5.41
C MET A 299 -3.64 19.90 5.57
N LEU A 300 -3.86 20.64 4.48
CA LEU A 300 -4.65 21.87 4.46
C LEU A 300 -6.09 21.65 4.95
N LYS A 301 -6.74 20.56 4.51
CA LYS A 301 -8.10 20.19 4.98
C LYS A 301 -8.19 19.97 6.49
N ARG A 302 -7.11 19.51 7.12
CA ARG A 302 -7.03 19.34 8.58
C ARG A 302 -6.63 20.63 9.29
N ARG A 303 -5.70 21.39 8.70
CA ARG A 303 -5.08 22.55 9.33
C ARG A 303 -5.97 23.78 9.30
N VAL A 304 -6.64 24.07 8.18
CA VAL A 304 -7.53 25.25 8.05
C VAL A 304 -8.59 25.26 9.16
N PRO A 305 -9.39 24.19 9.40
CA PRO A 305 -10.37 24.20 10.49
C PRO A 305 -9.74 24.31 11.86
N SER A 306 -8.55 23.73 12.06
CA SER A 306 -7.83 23.78 13.33
C SER A 306 -7.30 25.19 13.62
N VAL A 307 -6.81 25.91 12.61
CA VAL A 307 -6.41 27.33 12.74
C VAL A 307 -7.63 28.18 13.07
N VAL A 308 -8.74 28.00 12.34
CA VAL A 308 -9.99 28.74 12.59
C VAL A 308 -10.58 28.44 13.96
N GLY A 309 -10.48 27.20 14.46
CA GLY A 309 -10.95 26.84 15.80
C GLY A 309 -10.05 27.31 16.94
N PHE A 310 -8.79 27.65 16.64
CA PHE A 310 -7.85 28.20 17.61
C PHE A 310 -7.96 29.73 17.76
N LEU A 311 -8.24 30.43 16.65
CA LEU A 311 -8.48 31.88 16.59
C LEU A 311 -9.86 32.25 17.15
#